data_AF-A0A2E8BA60-F1
#
_entry.id   AF-A0A2E8BA60-F1
#
_cell.length_a   1.000
_cell.length_b   1.000
_cell.length_c   1.000
_cell.angle_alpha   90.00
_cell.angle_beta   90.00
_cell.angle_gamma   90.00
#
_symmetry.space_group_name_H-M   'P 1'
#
loop_
_entity.id
_entity.type
_entity.pdbx_description
1 polymer ?
#
loop_
_entity_poly.entity_id
_entity_poly.type
_entity_poly.pdbx_seq_one_letter_code
_entity_poly.pdbx_strand_id
1 'polypeptide(L)'
;MEEPDIKKIIVILVVSLSLILAAQRSSEKDNLINDQALWEGIRERIESAVERGEITREEANDRYAGFRRRMAQRKEGNRGPGRVARGKNEQGADIEGHFRRFGVNDLNPIKNGLIENGITHNQLDAVLGGMLRVIHATKAEGSNFEMNPRIQAYFQDRLGLTQDQVQYVKDVSLRIAQGGR
;
A
#
# COMPACT_ATOMS: atom_id res chain seq x y z
N MET A 1 6.93 -57.18 8.30
CA MET A 1 7.46 -55.81 8.14
C MET A 1 8.22 -55.82 6.82
N GLU A 2 7.64 -55.26 5.77
CA GLU A 2 8.28 -55.15 4.46
C GLU A 2 9.39 -54.11 4.54
N GLU A 3 10.59 -54.46 4.10
CA GLU A 3 11.75 -53.57 4.10
C GLU A 3 11.54 -52.49 3.02
N PRO A 4 11.66 -51.19 3.34
CA PRO A 4 11.32 -50.15 2.40
C PRO A 4 12.31 -50.12 1.23
N ASP A 5 11.79 -50.23 0.01
CA ASP A 5 12.57 -50.19 -1.23
C ASP A 5 13.25 -48.81 -1.39
N ILE A 6 14.56 -48.81 -1.11
CA ILE A 6 15.45 -47.63 -1.14
C ILE A 6 15.33 -46.86 -2.45
N LYS A 7 15.09 -47.54 -3.58
CA LYS A 7 14.96 -46.88 -4.89
C LYS A 7 13.68 -46.04 -4.96
N LYS A 8 12.58 -46.51 -4.38
CA LYS A 8 11.31 -45.75 -4.32
C LYS A 8 11.44 -44.52 -3.44
N ILE A 9 12.15 -44.62 -2.31
CA ILE A 9 12.43 -43.47 -1.43
C ILE A 9 13.25 -42.40 -2.15
N ILE A 10 14.30 -42.79 -2.87
CA ILE A 10 15.15 -41.85 -3.61
C ILE A 10 14.36 -41.11 -4.68
N VAL A 11 13.50 -41.82 -5.44
CA VAL A 11 12.67 -41.18 -6.48
C VAL A 11 11.69 -40.18 -5.88
N ILE A 12 11.05 -40.51 -4.76
CA ILE A 12 10.13 -39.61 -4.05
C ILE A 12 10.86 -38.35 -3.56
N LEU A 13 12.07 -38.49 -3.03
CA LEU A 13 12.89 -37.36 -2.55
C LEU A 13 13.30 -36.42 -3.69
N VAL A 14 13.72 -36.95 -4.85
CA VAL A 14 14.12 -36.12 -6.00
C VAL A 14 12.94 -35.35 -6.58
N VAL A 15 11.76 -35.97 -6.68
CA VAL A 15 10.55 -35.31 -7.21
C VAL A 15 10.04 -34.23 -6.25
N SER A 16 9.99 -34.53 -4.94
CA SER A 16 9.54 -33.57 -3.93
C SER A 16 10.49 -32.37 -3.80
N LEU A 17 11.80 -32.57 -3.88
CA LEU A 17 12.79 -31.48 -3.89
C LEU A 17 12.62 -30.58 -5.12
N SER A 18 12.38 -31.17 -6.28
CA SER A 18 12.18 -30.43 -7.54
C SER A 18 10.92 -29.55 -7.50
N LEU A 19 9.84 -30.02 -6.86
CA LEU A 19 8.61 -29.25 -6.66
C LEU A 19 8.80 -28.07 -5.69
N ILE A 20 9.56 -28.25 -4.62
CA ILE A 20 9.88 -27.18 -3.65
C ILE A 20 10.70 -26.07 -4.32
N LEU A 21 11.69 -26.43 -5.14
CA LEU A 21 12.51 -25.46 -5.87
C LEU A 21 11.70 -24.68 -6.93
N ALA A 22 10.78 -25.33 -7.63
CA ALA A 22 9.90 -24.66 -8.59
C ALA A 22 8.95 -23.65 -7.91
N ALA A 23 8.42 -23.99 -6.73
CA ALA A 23 7.54 -23.10 -5.96
C ALA A 23 8.26 -21.84 -5.45
N GLN A 24 9.53 -21.95 -5.04
CA GLN A 24 10.34 -20.80 -4.62
C GLN A 24 10.58 -19.82 -5.78
N ARG A 25 10.89 -20.34 -6.97
CA ARG A 25 11.26 -19.53 -8.15
C ARG A 25 10.10 -18.71 -8.74
N SER A 26 8.86 -19.22 -8.64
CA SER A 26 7.66 -18.48 -9.10
C SER A 26 7.37 -17.28 -8.20
N SER A 27 7.39 -17.49 -6.88
CA SER A 27 7.14 -16.43 -5.89
C SER A 27 8.14 -15.28 -6.00
N GLU A 28 9.43 -15.57 -6.19
CA GLU A 28 10.45 -14.52 -6.36
C GLU A 28 10.23 -13.69 -7.62
N LYS A 29 9.89 -14.33 -8.74
CA LYS A 29 9.61 -13.61 -10.00
C LYS A 29 8.40 -12.68 -9.89
N ASP A 30 7.32 -13.13 -9.27
CA ASP A 30 6.11 -12.31 -9.10
C ASP A 30 6.37 -11.10 -8.18
N ASN A 31 7.16 -11.27 -7.12
CA ASN A 31 7.56 -10.17 -6.24
C ASN A 31 8.47 -9.16 -6.96
N LEU A 32 9.43 -9.62 -7.77
CA LEU A 32 10.32 -8.75 -8.55
C LEU A 32 9.55 -7.89 -9.56
N ILE A 33 8.58 -8.48 -10.26
CA ILE A 33 7.74 -7.77 -11.24
C ILE A 33 6.91 -6.67 -10.54
N ASN A 34 6.36 -6.97 -9.36
CA ASN A 34 5.58 -6.01 -8.58
C ASN A 34 6.44 -4.87 -8.01
N ASP A 35 7.62 -5.20 -7.50
CA ASP A 35 8.58 -4.24 -6.96
C ASP A 35 9.09 -3.26 -8.02
N GLN A 36 9.27 -3.73 -9.26
CA GLN A 36 9.66 -2.90 -10.39
C GLN A 36 8.55 -1.94 -10.82
N ALA A 37 7.30 -2.42 -10.94
CA ALA A 37 6.17 -1.56 -11.29
C ALA A 37 5.91 -0.49 -10.22
N LEU A 38 6.06 -0.85 -8.94
CA LEU A 38 5.95 0.08 -7.83
C LEU A 38 7.06 1.14 -7.86
N TRP A 39 8.28 0.75 -8.20
CA TRP A 39 9.41 1.67 -8.33
C TRP A 39 9.21 2.68 -9.46
N GLU A 40 8.81 2.23 -10.65
CA GLU A 40 8.60 3.12 -11.80
C GLU A 40 7.50 4.16 -11.50
N GLY A 41 6.38 3.73 -10.90
CA GLY A 41 5.30 4.67 -10.54
C GLY A 41 5.71 5.70 -9.50
N ILE A 42 6.59 5.34 -8.56
CA ILE A 42 7.12 6.30 -7.56
C ILE A 42 8.13 7.24 -8.20
N ARG A 43 9.01 6.72 -9.06
CA ARG A 43 10.02 7.51 -9.78
C ARG A 43 9.37 8.57 -10.65
N GLU A 44 8.41 8.19 -11.48
CA GLU A 44 7.70 9.11 -12.37
C GLU A 44 7.13 10.33 -11.62
N ARG A 45 6.56 10.10 -10.45
CA ARG A 45 5.94 11.16 -9.63
C ARG A 45 6.93 12.04 -8.92
N ILE A 46 7.99 11.44 -8.38
CA ILE A 46 9.05 12.21 -7.73
C ILE A 46 9.70 13.12 -8.76
N GLU A 47 10.03 12.61 -9.95
CA GLU A 47 10.57 13.44 -11.04
C GLU A 47 9.54 14.48 -11.49
N SER A 48 8.27 14.11 -11.68
CA SER A 48 7.24 15.07 -12.08
C SER A 48 7.03 16.19 -11.05
N ALA A 49 7.13 15.89 -9.75
CA ALA A 49 7.03 16.90 -8.68
C ALA A 49 8.28 17.79 -8.63
N VAL A 50 9.46 17.26 -8.96
CA VAL A 50 10.68 18.07 -9.15
C VAL A 50 10.53 18.99 -10.37
N GLU A 51 10.02 18.48 -11.49
CA GLU A 51 9.78 19.25 -12.72
C GLU A 51 8.77 20.39 -12.50
N ARG A 52 7.70 20.13 -11.74
CA ARG A 52 6.71 21.15 -11.35
C ARG A 52 7.21 22.10 -10.26
N GLY A 53 8.39 21.86 -9.69
CA GLY A 53 8.95 22.66 -8.60
C GLY A 53 8.23 22.49 -7.26
N GLU A 54 7.39 21.46 -7.12
CA GLU A 54 6.66 21.14 -5.88
C GLU A 54 7.59 20.58 -4.80
N ILE A 55 8.69 19.94 -5.21
CA ILE A 55 9.72 19.44 -4.31
C ILE A 55 11.11 19.73 -4.88
N THR A 56 12.07 19.91 -3.98
CA THR A 56 13.47 20.06 -4.35
C THR A 56 14.09 18.72 -4.77
N ARG A 57 15.22 18.79 -5.50
CA ARG A 57 15.99 17.59 -5.85
C ARG A 57 16.50 16.84 -4.60
N GLU A 58 16.73 17.55 -3.51
CA GLU A 58 17.16 16.99 -2.23
C GLU A 58 16.01 16.20 -1.57
N GLU A 59 14.81 16.78 -1.49
CA GLU A 59 13.62 16.09 -0.98
C GLU A 59 13.25 14.87 -1.83
N ALA A 60 13.44 14.95 -3.14
CA ALA A 60 13.30 13.82 -4.04
C ALA A 60 14.26 12.67 -3.68
N ASN A 61 15.53 12.99 -3.40
CA ASN A 61 16.54 12.01 -2.99
C ASN A 61 16.20 11.34 -1.65
N ASP A 62 15.68 12.11 -0.69
CA ASP A 62 15.22 11.57 0.59
C ASP A 62 14.04 10.61 0.42
N ARG A 63 13.08 10.96 -0.45
CA ARG A 63 11.96 10.07 -0.81
C ARG A 63 12.47 8.78 -1.47
N TYR A 64 13.44 8.88 -2.38
CA TYR A 64 14.09 7.70 -2.97
C TYR A 64 14.82 6.84 -1.94
N ALA A 65 15.51 7.46 -0.97
CA ALA A 65 16.19 6.75 0.09
C ALA A 65 15.21 6.03 1.02
N GLY A 66 14.11 6.70 1.39
CA GLY A 66 13.03 6.12 2.19
C GLY A 66 12.42 4.89 1.51
N PHE A 67 12.11 5.00 0.21
CA PHE A 67 11.59 3.87 -0.55
C PHE A 67 12.57 2.71 -0.61
N ARG A 68 13.84 2.95 -0.97
CA ARG A 68 14.87 1.92 -1.06
C ARG A 68 15.09 1.20 0.27
N ARG A 69 15.10 1.92 1.40
CA ARG A 69 15.20 1.31 2.75
C ARG A 69 14.07 0.32 3.02
N ARG A 70 12.83 0.65 2.63
CA ARG A 70 11.67 -0.24 2.83
C ARG A 70 11.72 -1.47 1.93
N MET A 71 12.19 -1.32 0.70
CA MET A 71 12.36 -2.46 -0.22
C MET A 71 13.43 -3.41 0.28
N ALA A 72 14.54 -2.88 0.82
CA ALA A 72 15.56 -3.69 1.49
C ALA A 72 14.99 -4.44 2.71
N GLN A 73 14.22 -3.75 3.56
CA GLN A 73 13.58 -4.37 4.74
C GLN A 73 12.59 -5.48 4.38
N ARG A 74 11.86 -5.35 3.26
CA ARG A 74 11.00 -6.43 2.74
C ARG A 74 11.80 -7.65 2.30
N LYS A 75 12.96 -7.45 1.69
CA LYS A 75 13.83 -8.50 1.16
C LYS A 75 14.63 -9.23 2.25
N GLU A 76 15.00 -8.53 3.33
CA GLU A 76 15.83 -9.06 4.43
C GLU A 76 15.05 -9.90 5.47
N GLY A 77 13.77 -10.21 5.23
CA GLY A 77 13.02 -11.17 6.04
C GLY A 77 12.44 -10.63 7.34
N ASN A 78 12.61 -9.34 7.65
CA ASN A 78 11.84 -8.70 8.72
C ASN A 78 10.41 -8.46 8.24
N ARG A 79 9.60 -9.52 8.26
CA ARG A 79 8.14 -9.44 8.20
C ARG A 79 7.60 -8.76 9.48
N GLY A 80 8.04 -7.55 9.81
CA GLY A 80 7.39 -6.75 10.86
C GLY A 80 5.90 -6.70 10.52
N PRO A 81 5.00 -7.08 11.45
CA PRO A 81 3.78 -7.88 11.24
C PRO A 81 3.14 -7.62 9.89
N GLY A 82 3.77 -8.22 8.88
CA GLY A 82 3.43 -8.08 7.49
C GLY A 82 2.35 -9.11 7.36
N ARG A 83 1.12 -8.64 7.53
CA ARG A 83 -0.12 -9.37 7.26
C ARG A 83 0.21 -10.47 6.28
N VAL A 84 -0.04 -11.72 6.69
CA VAL A 84 -0.36 -12.81 5.78
C VAL A 84 -0.95 -12.19 4.53
N ALA A 85 -0.45 -12.54 3.35
CA ALA A 85 -1.13 -12.20 2.10
C ALA A 85 -2.58 -12.51 2.40
N ARG A 86 -3.37 -11.46 2.66
CA ARG A 86 -4.77 -11.61 2.94
C ARG A 86 -5.19 -12.07 1.59
N GLY A 87 -5.41 -13.38 1.47
CA GLY A 87 -5.96 -13.96 0.28
C GLY A 87 -7.09 -13.04 -0.14
N LYS A 88 -7.38 -12.99 -1.42
CA LYS A 88 -8.64 -12.42 -1.87
C LYS A 88 -9.77 -13.23 -1.23
N ASN A 89 -9.98 -13.16 0.08
CA ASN A 89 -11.25 -13.44 0.71
C ASN A 89 -12.08 -12.25 0.27
N GLU A 90 -12.76 -12.42 -0.87
CA GLU A 90 -14.24 -12.40 -1.08
C GLU A 90 -15.12 -11.80 0.05
N GLN A 91 -14.52 -10.91 0.83
CA GLN A 91 -15.06 -9.88 1.71
C GLN A 91 -14.05 -8.73 1.55
N GLY A 92 -13.96 -8.17 0.33
CA GLY A 92 -13.35 -6.86 0.15
C GLY A 92 -13.96 -5.97 1.22
N ALA A 93 -13.13 -5.41 2.11
CA ALA A 93 -13.62 -4.52 3.13
C ALA A 93 -14.55 -3.54 2.41
N ASP A 94 -15.83 -3.51 2.77
CA ASP A 94 -16.84 -2.69 2.12
C ASP A 94 -16.49 -1.24 2.44
N ILE A 95 -15.49 -0.72 1.72
CA ILE A 95 -14.96 0.63 1.87
C ILE A 95 -16.14 1.58 1.76
N GLU A 96 -17.03 1.34 0.80
CA GLU A 96 -18.24 2.10 0.61
C GLU A 96 -19.14 2.06 1.85
N GLY A 97 -19.34 0.89 2.46
CA GLY A 97 -20.04 0.74 3.73
C GLY A 97 -19.41 1.46 4.91
N HIS A 98 -18.08 1.52 4.99
CA HIS A 98 -17.40 2.32 6.00
C HIS A 98 -17.65 3.82 5.79
N PHE A 99 -17.60 4.29 4.55
CA PHE A 99 -17.88 5.69 4.21
C PHE A 99 -19.37 6.06 4.40
N ARG A 100 -20.30 5.13 4.15
CA ARG A 100 -21.73 5.31 4.46
C ARG A 100 -22.00 5.62 5.92
N ARG A 101 -21.23 5.04 6.85
CA ARG A 101 -21.33 5.35 8.30
C ARG A 101 -20.97 6.80 8.63
N PHE A 102 -20.32 7.49 7.71
CA PHE A 102 -19.97 8.91 7.82
C PHE A 102 -20.83 9.81 6.92
N GLY A 103 -21.97 9.30 6.41
CA GLY A 103 -22.89 10.07 5.57
C GLY A 103 -22.51 10.14 4.09
N VAL A 104 -21.47 9.41 3.66
CA VAL A 104 -21.06 9.35 2.25
C VAL A 104 -21.77 8.20 1.57
N ASN A 105 -22.88 8.52 0.89
CA ASN A 105 -23.71 7.52 0.19
C ASN A 105 -23.18 7.18 -1.20
N ASP A 106 -22.41 8.08 -1.82
CA ASP A 106 -21.76 7.89 -3.12
C ASP A 106 -20.28 8.27 -3.01
N LEU A 107 -19.38 7.33 -3.35
CA LEU A 107 -17.93 7.58 -3.34
C LEU A 107 -17.41 8.11 -4.67
N ASN A 108 -18.18 8.09 -5.75
CA ASN A 108 -17.70 8.53 -7.06
C ASN A 108 -17.18 9.98 -7.04
N PRO A 109 -17.84 10.97 -6.40
CA PRO A 109 -17.29 12.32 -6.30
C PRO A 109 -15.94 12.37 -5.59
N ILE A 110 -15.76 11.55 -4.55
CA ILE A 110 -14.47 11.46 -3.82
C ILE A 110 -13.42 10.81 -4.72
N LYS A 111 -13.72 9.66 -5.34
CA LYS A 111 -12.79 8.94 -6.23
C LYS A 111 -12.35 9.84 -7.39
N ASN A 112 -13.28 10.56 -8.02
CA ASN A 112 -12.99 11.50 -9.10
C ASN A 112 -12.10 12.66 -8.62
N GLY A 113 -12.42 13.26 -7.47
CA GLY A 113 -11.58 14.32 -6.90
C GLY A 113 -10.16 13.84 -6.57
N LEU A 114 -10.00 12.61 -6.07
CA LEU A 114 -8.68 12.01 -5.87
C LEU A 114 -7.92 11.86 -7.21
N ILE A 115 -8.59 11.38 -8.26
CA ILE A 115 -8.02 11.23 -9.61
C ILE A 115 -7.60 12.58 -10.20
N GLU A 116 -8.46 13.59 -10.10
CA GLU A 116 -8.18 14.95 -10.56
C GLU A 116 -6.97 15.57 -9.85
N ASN A 117 -6.65 15.11 -8.64
CA ASN A 117 -5.48 15.53 -7.86
C ASN A 117 -4.29 14.57 -8.03
N GLY A 118 -4.27 13.76 -9.09
CA GLY A 118 -3.14 12.92 -9.48
C GLY A 118 -3.00 11.60 -8.72
N ILE A 119 -4.05 11.17 -8.01
CA ILE A 119 -4.10 9.84 -7.38
C ILE A 119 -4.64 8.84 -8.39
N THR A 120 -3.83 7.84 -8.74
CA THR A 120 -4.16 6.90 -9.82
C THR A 120 -5.20 5.86 -9.38
N HIS A 121 -5.91 5.27 -10.35
CA HIS A 121 -6.96 4.27 -10.10
C HIS A 121 -6.49 3.10 -9.22
N ASN A 122 -5.28 2.60 -9.43
CA ASN A 122 -4.68 1.52 -8.62
C ASN A 122 -4.32 1.93 -7.17
N GLN A 123 -4.33 3.22 -6.85
CA GLN A 123 -4.11 3.72 -5.49
C GLN A 123 -5.41 3.96 -4.72
N LEU A 124 -6.55 4.09 -5.42
CA LEU A 124 -7.81 4.54 -4.82
C LEU A 124 -8.19 3.72 -3.58
N ASP A 125 -8.21 2.39 -3.66
CA ASP A 125 -8.59 1.56 -2.52
C ASP A 125 -7.66 1.74 -1.31
N ALA A 126 -6.35 1.88 -1.56
CA ALA A 126 -5.37 2.07 -0.50
C ALA A 126 -5.45 3.47 0.12
N VAL A 127 -5.77 4.49 -0.69
CA VAL A 127 -5.99 5.86 -0.25
C VAL A 127 -7.29 5.96 0.54
N LEU A 128 -8.40 5.43 0.03
CA LEU A 128 -9.69 5.39 0.73
C LEU A 128 -9.58 4.65 2.07
N GLY A 129 -8.88 3.53 2.11
CA GLY A 129 -8.58 2.83 3.36
C GLY A 129 -7.72 3.63 4.34
N GLY A 130 -6.82 4.48 3.83
CA GLY A 130 -6.06 5.45 4.61
C GLY A 130 -6.93 6.58 5.15
N MET A 131 -7.81 7.14 4.32
CA MET A 131 -8.75 8.20 4.67
C MET A 131 -9.65 7.78 5.82
N LEU A 132 -10.12 6.53 5.86
CA LEU A 132 -10.89 6.01 7.01
C LEU A 132 -10.13 6.16 8.34
N ARG A 133 -8.80 5.98 8.35
CA ARG A 133 -8.00 6.17 9.56
C ARG A 133 -7.97 7.62 10.00
N VAL A 134 -7.84 8.54 9.03
CA VAL A 134 -7.90 9.98 9.29
C VAL A 134 -9.26 10.35 9.86
N ILE A 135 -10.34 9.93 9.20
CA ILE A 135 -11.73 10.19 9.63
C ILE A 135 -11.96 9.71 11.06
N HIS A 136 -11.54 8.48 11.39
CA HIS A 136 -11.68 7.94 12.74
C HIS A 136 -10.87 8.73 13.78
N ALA A 137 -9.62 9.07 13.48
CA ALA A 137 -8.79 9.87 14.38
C ALA A 137 -9.37 11.26 14.61
N THR A 138 -9.86 11.91 13.54
CA THR A 138 -10.54 13.21 13.65
C THR A 138 -11.83 13.14 14.47
N LYS A 139 -12.64 12.09 14.34
CA LYS A 139 -13.84 11.93 15.19
C LYS A 139 -13.49 11.73 16.67
N ALA A 140 -12.33 11.15 16.99
CA ALA A 140 -11.88 10.95 18.36
C ALA A 140 -11.27 12.23 18.97
N GLU A 141 -10.49 12.98 18.18
CA GLU A 141 -9.72 14.14 18.64
C GLU A 141 -10.42 15.50 18.38
N GLY A 142 -11.46 15.51 17.55
CA GLY A 142 -12.25 16.70 17.23
C GLY A 142 -11.44 17.77 16.48
N SER A 143 -11.58 19.04 16.88
CA SER A 143 -10.87 20.18 16.30
C SER A 143 -9.35 20.17 16.57
N ASN A 144 -8.89 19.30 17.47
CA ASN A 144 -7.48 19.20 17.85
C ASN A 144 -6.72 18.16 17.03
N PHE A 145 -7.38 17.56 16.03
CA PHE A 145 -6.75 16.54 15.21
C PHE A 145 -5.55 17.13 14.46
N GLU A 146 -4.37 16.60 14.79
CA GLU A 146 -3.14 16.81 14.04
C GLU A 146 -2.76 15.50 13.36
N MET A 147 -2.46 15.56 12.07
CA MET A 147 -2.07 14.36 11.35
C MET A 147 -0.72 13.88 11.88
N ASN A 148 -0.75 12.80 12.66
CA ASN A 148 0.48 12.28 13.25
C ASN A 148 1.48 11.80 12.16
N PRO A 149 2.79 11.77 12.48
CA PRO A 149 3.83 11.39 11.52
C PRO A 149 3.63 10.00 10.91
N ARG A 150 2.97 9.09 11.61
CA ARG A 150 2.72 7.72 11.14
C ARG A 150 1.68 7.67 10.02
N ILE A 151 0.62 8.46 10.12
CA ILE A 151 -0.41 8.57 9.08
C ILE A 151 0.18 9.30 7.87
N GLN A 152 0.92 10.37 8.10
CA GLN A 152 1.59 11.11 7.04
C GLN A 152 2.58 10.22 6.27
N ALA A 153 3.44 9.49 6.98
CA ALA A 153 4.34 8.52 6.37
C ALA A 153 3.56 7.46 5.57
N TYR A 154 2.43 6.93 6.08
CA TYR A 154 1.65 5.98 5.28
C TYR A 154 1.28 6.53 3.89
N PHE A 155 0.84 7.78 3.79
CA PHE A 155 0.48 8.37 2.49
C PHE A 155 1.70 8.68 1.62
N GLN A 156 2.72 9.32 2.19
CA GLN A 156 3.90 9.73 1.41
C GLN A 156 4.79 8.54 1.07
N ASP A 157 5.17 7.78 2.08
CA ASP A 157 6.19 6.76 1.97
C ASP A 157 5.69 5.47 1.32
N ARG A 158 4.45 5.08 1.64
CA ARG A 158 3.90 3.80 1.19
C ARG A 158 3.05 3.97 -0.06
N LEU A 159 2.27 5.03 -0.15
CA LEU A 159 1.44 5.28 -1.33
C LEU A 159 2.14 6.19 -2.35
N GLY A 160 3.29 6.79 -2.02
CA GLY A 160 4.04 7.63 -2.96
C GLY A 160 3.32 8.94 -3.27
N LEU A 161 2.51 9.45 -2.34
CA LEU A 161 1.79 10.71 -2.53
C LEU A 161 2.72 11.91 -2.31
N THR A 162 2.54 12.96 -3.12
CA THR A 162 3.19 14.27 -2.91
C THR A 162 2.63 14.94 -1.66
N GLN A 163 3.30 15.99 -1.16
CA GLN A 163 2.79 16.73 0.00
C GLN A 163 1.39 17.28 -0.27
N ASP A 164 1.16 17.84 -1.45
CA ASP A 164 -0.13 18.40 -1.88
C ASP A 164 -1.22 17.34 -1.96
N GLN A 165 -0.89 16.16 -2.48
CA GLN A 165 -1.81 15.02 -2.50
C GLN A 165 -2.18 14.54 -1.09
N VAL A 166 -1.21 14.49 -0.17
CA VAL A 166 -1.48 14.15 1.23
C VAL A 166 -2.37 15.20 1.88
N GLN A 167 -2.11 16.48 1.58
CA GLN A 167 -2.92 17.58 2.09
C GLN A 167 -4.36 17.52 1.55
N TYR A 168 -4.53 17.27 0.25
CA TYR A 168 -5.85 17.06 -0.34
C TYR A 168 -6.61 15.90 0.32
N VAL A 169 -5.93 14.75 0.49
CA VAL A 169 -6.50 13.57 1.17
C VAL A 169 -6.90 13.89 2.62
N LYS A 170 -6.09 14.67 3.34
CA LYS A 170 -6.40 15.16 4.69
C LYS A 170 -7.66 16.00 4.67
N ASP A 171 -7.74 17.00 3.81
CA ASP A 171 -8.85 17.96 3.78
C ASP A 171 -10.18 17.30 3.41
N VAL A 172 -10.18 16.39 2.44
CA VAL A 172 -11.36 15.58 2.12
C VAL A 172 -11.78 14.74 3.32
N SER A 173 -10.82 14.09 3.99
CA SER A 173 -11.11 13.27 5.18
C SER A 173 -11.69 14.08 6.34
N LEU A 174 -11.16 15.29 6.57
CA LEU A 174 -11.67 16.21 7.60
C LEU A 174 -13.10 16.66 7.30
N ARG A 175 -13.39 17.04 6.06
CA ARG A 175 -14.74 17.41 5.63
C ARG A 175 -15.74 16.27 5.86
N ILE A 176 -15.35 15.03 5.58
CA ILE A 176 -16.21 13.86 5.83
C ILE A 176 -16.40 13.64 7.34
N ALA A 177 -15.32 13.72 8.13
CA ALA A 177 -15.39 13.57 9.58
C ALA A 177 -16.31 14.62 10.23
N GLN A 178 -16.32 15.85 9.71
CA GLN A 178 -17.13 16.95 10.23
C GLN A 178 -18.56 16.99 9.65
N GLY A 179 -18.73 16.55 8.40
CA GLY A 179 -19.98 16.60 7.64
C GLY A 179 -20.93 15.41 7.85
N GLY A 180 -20.46 14.32 8.46
CA GLY A 180 -21.35 13.23 8.91
C GLY A 180 -22.11 13.63 10.17
N ARG A 181 -23.25 14.30 10.00
CA ARG A 181 -24.35 14.47 10.97
C ARG A 181 -25.62 13.89 10.39
#